data_AF-A0AAN8JW34-F1
#
_entry.id   AF-A0AAN8JW34-F1
#
_cell.length_a   1.000
_cell.length_b   1.000
_cell.length_c   1.000
_cell.angle_alpha   90.00
_cell.angle_beta   90.00
_cell.angle_gamma   90.00
#
_symmetry.space_group_name_H-M   'P 1'
#
loop_
_entity.id
_entity.type
_entity.pdbx_description
1 polymer ?
#
loop_
_entity_poly.entity_id
_entity_poly.type
_entity_poly.pdbx_seq_one_letter_code
_entity_poly.pdbx_strand_id
1 'polypeptide(L)'
;MTRYTLTNVAKDGVLIVALGNHWLRRNLGITLKRKYYTSSKMRGAARLLQHLRELSKTNEDMSSYLSPRNFDLVCEAALLCAHMENDDEDLKSPSTSIKIGFDVARMAGFKLGIALRDGNNDAKEEAEELKMLMTMEWSVRVSKLA
;
A
#
# COMPACT_ATOMS: atom_id res chain seq x y z
N MET A 1 -1.50 -24.38 -3.12
CA MET A 1 -1.35 -22.92 -2.91
C MET A 1 -1.79 -22.21 -4.18
N THR A 2 -3.00 -21.65 -4.19
CA THR A 2 -3.58 -21.01 -5.37
C THR A 2 -2.75 -19.79 -5.75
N ARG A 3 -2.10 -19.79 -6.93
CA ARG A 3 -1.40 -18.60 -7.45
C ARG A 3 -2.44 -17.53 -7.76
N TYR A 4 -2.67 -16.61 -6.82
CA TYR A 4 -3.48 -15.43 -7.08
C TYR A 4 -2.74 -14.54 -8.08
N THR A 5 -3.36 -14.28 -9.22
CA THR A 5 -2.85 -13.27 -10.15
C THR A 5 -2.94 -11.90 -9.47
N LEU A 6 -2.01 -10.99 -9.79
CA LEU A 6 -1.98 -9.63 -9.23
C LEU A 6 -3.34 -8.91 -9.37
N THR A 7 -4.06 -9.20 -10.46
CA THR A 7 -5.41 -8.69 -10.73
C THR A 7 -6.44 -9.16 -9.70
N ASN A 8 -6.35 -10.39 -9.20
CA ASN A 8 -7.28 -10.92 -8.21
C ASN A 8 -7.03 -10.26 -6.85
N VAL A 9 -5.75 -10.21 -6.42
CA VAL A 9 -5.35 -9.53 -5.18
C VAL A 9 -5.81 -8.06 -5.18
N ALA A 10 -5.71 -7.38 -6.32
CA ALA A 10 -6.13 -5.98 -6.44
C ALA A 10 -7.66 -5.76 -6.34
N LYS A 11 -8.47 -6.74 -6.72
CA LYS A 11 -9.94 -6.63 -6.76
C LYS A 11 -10.60 -7.08 -5.46
N ASP A 12 -9.97 -8.00 -4.73
CA ASP A 12 -10.57 -8.63 -3.55
C ASP A 12 -10.25 -7.87 -2.26
N GLY A 13 -9.19 -7.04 -2.24
CA GLY A 13 -8.79 -6.27 -1.06
C GLY A 13 -9.59 -4.98 -0.89
N VAL A 14 -10.39 -4.87 0.19
CA VAL A 14 -11.20 -3.67 0.52
C VAL A 14 -10.38 -2.38 0.47
N LEU A 15 -9.19 -2.36 1.08
CA LEU A 15 -8.34 -1.17 1.11
C LEU A 15 -7.70 -0.85 -0.26
N ILE A 16 -7.40 -1.86 -1.07
CA ILE A 16 -6.85 -1.67 -2.42
C ILE A 16 -7.92 -1.10 -3.35
N VAL A 17 -9.15 -1.60 -3.25
CA VAL A 17 -10.31 -1.05 -3.96
C VAL A 17 -10.60 0.38 -3.50
N ALA A 18 -10.54 0.67 -2.20
CA ALA A 18 -10.70 2.03 -1.69
C ALA A 18 -9.63 2.98 -2.25
N LEU A 19 -8.38 2.53 -2.38
CA LEU A 19 -7.30 3.27 -3.04
C LEU A 19 -7.62 3.54 -4.52
N GLY A 20 -8.09 2.52 -5.24
CA GLY A 20 -8.53 2.68 -6.62
C GLY A 20 -9.65 3.73 -6.77
N ASN A 21 -10.68 3.63 -5.93
CA ASN A 21 -11.81 4.56 -5.93
C ASN A 21 -11.38 6.00 -5.62
N HIS A 22 -10.46 6.20 -4.67
CA HIS A 22 -9.91 7.52 -4.38
C HIS A 22 -9.23 8.15 -5.59
N TRP A 23 -8.33 7.39 -6.25
CA TRP A 23 -7.62 7.89 -7.43
C TRP A 23 -8.52 8.07 -8.65
N LEU A 24 -9.57 7.25 -8.79
CA LEU A 24 -10.59 7.43 -9.81
C LEU A 24 -11.32 8.75 -9.62
N ARG A 25 -11.80 9.03 -8.39
CA ARG A 25 -12.52 10.27 -8.05
C ARG A 25 -11.66 11.51 -8.25
N ARG A 26 -10.38 11.45 -7.85
CA ARG A 26 -9.44 12.57 -7.98
C ARG A 26 -9.09 12.92 -9.43
N ASN A 27 -9.22 11.96 -10.35
CA ASN A 27 -8.91 12.14 -11.77
C ASN A 27 -10.17 12.27 -12.66
N LEU A 28 -11.35 12.49 -12.07
CA LEU A 28 -12.56 12.80 -12.83
C LEU A 28 -12.34 14.10 -13.63
N GLY A 29 -12.58 14.06 -14.94
CA GLY A 29 -12.40 15.21 -15.84
C GLY A 29 -10.99 15.37 -16.45
N ILE A 30 -9.98 14.59 -16.02
CA ILE A 30 -8.62 14.68 -16.58
C ILE A 30 -8.40 13.54 -17.59
N THR A 31 -8.68 13.81 -18.87
CA THR A 31 -8.67 12.82 -19.96
C THR A 31 -7.32 12.09 -20.11
N LEU A 32 -6.20 12.80 -19.91
CA LEU A 32 -4.84 12.27 -20.08
C LEU A 32 -4.45 11.22 -19.01
N LYS A 33 -4.95 11.37 -17.77
CA LYS A 33 -4.58 10.51 -16.62
C LYS A 33 -5.52 9.32 -16.42
N ARG A 34 -6.63 9.26 -17.16
CA ARG A 34 -7.74 8.33 -16.90
C ARG A 34 -7.44 6.86 -17.17
N LYS A 35 -6.65 6.53 -18.20
CA LYS A 35 -6.69 5.15 -18.73
C LYS A 35 -5.98 4.12 -17.85
N TYR A 36 -4.86 4.48 -17.21
CA TYR A 36 -4.03 3.49 -16.49
C TYR A 36 -3.57 3.91 -15.09
N TYR A 37 -3.83 5.15 -14.66
CA TYR A 37 -3.30 5.63 -13.38
C TYR A 37 -3.91 4.89 -12.18
N THR A 38 -5.24 4.77 -12.13
CA THR A 38 -5.95 4.04 -11.08
C THR A 38 -5.49 2.59 -11.01
N SER A 39 -5.46 1.89 -12.15
CA SER A 39 -5.03 0.49 -12.20
C SER A 39 -3.56 0.33 -11.82
N SER A 40 -2.70 1.29 -12.15
CA SER A 40 -1.29 1.29 -11.71
C SER A 40 -1.19 1.38 -10.18
N LYS A 41 -1.97 2.27 -9.56
CA LYS A 41 -2.03 2.40 -8.09
C LYS A 41 -2.55 1.15 -7.40
N MET A 42 -3.60 0.53 -7.94
CA MET A 42 -4.12 -0.73 -7.40
C MET A 42 -3.11 -1.88 -7.53
N ARG A 43 -2.40 -1.97 -8.67
CA ARG A 43 -1.35 -2.98 -8.88
C ARG A 43 -0.17 -2.78 -7.93
N GLY A 44 0.25 -1.53 -7.69
CA GLY A 44 1.30 -1.23 -6.71
C GLY A 44 0.92 -1.72 -5.31
N ALA A 45 -0.29 -1.44 -4.85
CA ALA A 45 -0.78 -1.93 -3.56
C ALA A 45 -0.94 -3.46 -3.52
N ALA A 46 -1.35 -4.10 -4.63
CA ALA A 46 -1.42 -5.56 -4.72
C ALA A 46 -0.03 -6.21 -4.68
N ARG A 47 0.99 -5.61 -5.29
CA ARG A 47 2.39 -6.07 -5.19
C ARG A 47 2.91 -5.98 -3.76
N LEU A 48 2.63 -4.87 -3.09
CA LEU A 48 2.96 -4.71 -1.67
C LEU A 48 2.34 -5.84 -0.84
N LEU A 49 1.06 -6.15 -1.05
CA LEU A 49 0.38 -7.24 -0.34
C LEU A 49 0.99 -8.61 -0.63
N GLN A 50 1.45 -8.86 -1.86
CA GLN A 50 2.13 -10.10 -2.21
C GLN A 50 3.44 -10.24 -1.41
N HIS A 51 4.28 -9.20 -1.38
CA HIS A 51 5.51 -9.24 -0.59
C HIS A 51 5.26 -9.37 0.91
N LEU A 52 4.24 -8.70 1.45
CA LEU A 52 3.83 -8.86 2.86
C LEU A 52 3.47 -10.31 3.19
N ARG A 53 2.73 -10.98 2.30
CA ARG A 53 2.36 -12.40 2.43
C ARG A 53 3.57 -13.32 2.29
N GLU A 54 4.48 -13.01 1.38
CA GLU A 54 5.72 -13.76 1.17
C GLU A 54 6.68 -13.66 2.36
N LEU A 55 6.83 -12.48 2.95
CA LEU A 55 7.69 -12.25 4.12
C LEU A 55 7.11 -12.85 5.40
N SER A 56 5.80 -12.65 5.64
CA SER A 56 5.13 -13.17 6.85
C SER A 56 4.74 -14.65 6.78
N LYS A 57 4.77 -15.26 5.59
CA LYS A 57 4.26 -16.61 5.32
C LYS A 57 2.78 -16.79 5.66
N THR A 58 1.99 -15.72 5.56
CA THR A 58 0.53 -15.75 5.77
C THR A 58 -0.22 -15.37 4.49
N ASN A 59 -1.55 -15.55 4.48
CA ASN A 59 -2.43 -15.09 3.39
C ASN A 59 -3.41 -14.01 3.87
N GLU A 60 -3.00 -13.22 4.85
CA GLU A 60 -3.79 -12.13 5.43
C GLU A 60 -4.14 -11.04 4.40
N ASP A 61 -5.15 -10.24 4.72
CA ASP A 61 -5.52 -9.09 3.91
C ASP A 61 -4.62 -7.87 4.19
N MET A 62 -4.76 -6.80 3.39
CA MET A 62 -3.98 -5.57 3.61
C MET A 62 -4.24 -4.96 4.99
N SER A 63 -5.47 -5.06 5.51
CA SER A 63 -5.85 -4.43 6.78
C SER A 63 -5.09 -5.02 7.97
N SER A 64 -4.87 -6.34 7.98
CA SER A 64 -4.07 -7.05 8.99
C SER A 64 -2.61 -6.55 9.04
N TYR A 65 -2.04 -6.16 7.90
CA TYR A 65 -0.67 -5.63 7.83
C TYR A 65 -0.57 -4.13 8.12
N LEU A 66 -1.65 -3.37 7.97
CA LEU A 66 -1.66 -1.94 8.27
C LEU A 66 -1.88 -1.70 9.77
N SER A 67 -0.90 -2.15 10.57
CA SER A 67 -0.81 -1.91 12.01
C SER A 67 0.64 -1.56 12.40
N PRO A 68 0.87 -0.94 13.56
CA PRO A 68 2.19 -0.49 14.00
C PRO A 68 3.16 -1.66 14.16
N ARG A 69 2.66 -2.81 14.63
CA ARG A 69 3.44 -4.04 14.83
C ARG A 69 4.07 -4.57 13.54
N ASN A 70 3.44 -4.26 12.41
CA ASN A 70 3.88 -4.68 11.09
C ASN A 70 4.66 -3.58 10.35
N PHE A 71 4.99 -2.46 11.00
CA PHE A 71 5.63 -1.32 10.33
C PHE A 71 6.95 -1.68 9.64
N ASP A 72 7.84 -2.40 10.33
CA ASP A 72 9.11 -2.84 9.75
C ASP A 72 8.89 -3.77 8.55
N LEU A 73 7.92 -4.69 8.65
CA LEU A 73 7.53 -5.59 7.57
C LEU A 73 6.99 -4.82 6.35
N VAL A 74 6.19 -3.78 6.59
CA VAL A 74 5.69 -2.89 5.53
C VAL A 74 6.82 -2.10 4.87
N CYS A 75 7.82 -1.66 5.63
CA CYS A 75 9.00 -1.00 5.08
C CYS A 75 9.81 -1.96 4.19
N GLU A 76 10.06 -3.19 4.64
CA GLU A 76 10.78 -4.21 3.87
C GLU A 76 10.02 -4.57 2.58
N ALA A 77 8.71 -4.83 2.66
CA ALA A 77 7.88 -5.11 1.49
C ALA A 77 7.85 -3.94 0.49
N ALA A 78 7.90 -2.69 0.96
CA ALA A 78 7.96 -1.50 0.12
C ALA A 78 9.31 -1.37 -0.60
N LEU A 79 10.42 -1.71 0.06
CA LEU A 79 11.75 -1.76 -0.57
C LEU A 79 11.78 -2.83 -1.67
N LEU A 80 11.24 -4.03 -1.41
CA LEU A 80 11.14 -5.09 -2.42
C LEU A 80 10.34 -4.63 -3.65
N CYS A 81 9.20 -3.96 -3.44
CA CYS A 81 8.43 -3.38 -4.54
C CYS A 81 9.26 -2.37 -5.35
N ALA A 82 10.06 -1.54 -4.68
CA ALA A 82 10.91 -0.55 -5.33
C ALA A 82 12.06 -1.21 -6.10
N HIS A 83 12.57 -2.36 -5.64
CA HIS A 83 13.62 -3.12 -6.32
C HIS A 83 13.12 -3.88 -7.55
N MET A 84 11.89 -4.40 -7.52
CA MET A 84 11.29 -5.19 -8.61
C MET A 84 10.84 -4.36 -9.83
N GLU A 85 10.64 -3.04 -9.69
CA GLU A 85 10.39 -2.16 -10.86
C GLU A 85 11.68 -1.83 -11.65
N ASN A 86 12.84 -2.34 -11.22
CA ASN A 86 14.17 -1.99 -11.77
C ASN A 86 14.81 -3.06 -12.67
N ASP A 87 14.07 -4.06 -13.15
CA ASP A 87 14.54 -4.96 -14.23
C ASP A 87 14.59 -4.23 -15.60
N ASP A 88 14.02 -3.02 -15.69
CA ASP A 88 14.37 -2.03 -16.71
C ASP A 88 15.54 -1.19 -16.16
N GLU A 89 16.74 -1.34 -16.72
CA GLU A 89 18.05 -0.81 -16.22
C GLU A 89 18.11 0.71 -15.93
N ASP A 90 17.10 1.49 -16.29
CA ASP A 90 17.15 2.96 -16.29
C ASP A 90 16.51 3.68 -15.09
N LEU A 91 15.83 2.99 -14.17
CA LEU A 91 15.05 3.68 -13.13
C LEU A 91 15.12 3.07 -11.73
N LYS A 92 16.32 2.88 -11.16
CA LYS A 92 16.48 2.86 -9.69
C LYS A 92 15.97 4.19 -9.13
N SER A 93 14.67 4.26 -8.81
CA SER A 93 14.06 5.53 -8.44
C SER A 93 13.61 5.49 -6.99
N PRO A 94 14.24 6.28 -6.11
CA PRO A 94 13.72 6.64 -4.80
C PRO A 94 12.25 7.11 -4.84
N SER A 95 11.75 7.49 -6.03
CA SER A 95 10.35 7.87 -6.23
C SER A 95 9.34 6.73 -6.03
N THR A 96 9.69 5.46 -6.27
CA THR A 96 8.73 4.34 -6.12
C THR A 96 8.44 4.04 -4.66
N SER A 97 9.47 3.95 -3.82
CA SER A 97 9.30 3.78 -2.37
C SER A 97 8.56 4.96 -1.73
N ILE A 98 8.83 6.18 -2.18
CA ILE A 98 8.08 7.38 -1.77
C ILE A 98 6.60 7.26 -2.18
N LYS A 99 6.31 6.88 -3.43
CA LYS A 99 4.93 6.69 -3.92
C LYS A 99 4.19 5.62 -3.10
N ILE A 100 4.85 4.51 -2.80
CA ILE A 100 4.30 3.44 -1.96
C ILE A 100 3.99 3.96 -0.57
N GLY A 101 4.89 4.73 0.05
CA GLY A 101 4.66 5.33 1.36
C GLY A 101 3.40 6.20 1.40
N PHE A 102 3.18 7.03 0.38
CA PHE A 102 1.95 7.81 0.26
C PHE A 102 0.70 6.94 0.09
N ASP A 103 0.80 5.82 -0.64
CA ASP A 103 -0.32 4.92 -0.84
C ASP A 103 -0.62 4.09 0.43
N VAL A 104 0.39 3.66 1.18
CA VAL A 104 0.27 3.01 2.50
C VAL A 104 -0.41 3.94 3.50
N ALA A 105 0.09 5.17 3.67
CA ALA A 105 -0.49 6.15 4.58
C ALA A 105 -1.95 6.47 4.22
N ARG A 106 -2.27 6.47 2.93
CA ARG A 106 -3.65 6.66 2.44
C ARG A 106 -4.54 5.46 2.75
N MET A 107 -4.06 4.23 2.54
CA MET A 107 -4.80 3.02 2.89
C MET A 107 -5.01 2.90 4.40
N ALA A 108 -4.05 3.29 5.23
CA ALA A 108 -4.23 3.41 6.68
C ALA A 108 -5.31 4.44 7.03
N GLY A 109 -5.36 5.57 6.30
CA GLY A 109 -6.46 6.52 6.41
C GLY A 109 -7.84 5.94 6.07
N PHE A 110 -7.91 5.03 5.08
CA PHE A 110 -9.16 4.32 4.78
C PHE A 110 -9.53 3.32 5.88
N LYS A 111 -8.57 2.55 6.40
CA LYS A 111 -8.76 1.65 7.55
C LYS A 111 -9.34 2.42 8.73
N LEU A 112 -8.74 3.57 9.08
CA LEU A 112 -9.23 4.46 10.12
C LEU A 112 -10.69 4.90 9.87
N GLY A 113 -10.99 5.35 8.66
CA GLY A 113 -12.35 5.77 8.30
C GLY A 113 -13.39 4.65 8.38
N ILE A 114 -13.00 3.41 8.06
CA ILE A 114 -13.85 2.21 8.22
C ILE A 114 -14.04 1.93 9.72
N ALA A 115 -12.95 1.83 10.48
CA ALA A 115 -12.97 1.56 11.90
C ALA A 115 -13.84 2.54 12.71
N LEU A 116 -13.77 3.83 12.38
CA LEU A 116 -14.62 4.87 12.99
C LEU A 116 -16.12 4.67 12.71
N ARG A 117 -16.48 4.23 11.49
CA ARG A 117 -17.88 3.97 11.14
C ARG A 117 -18.41 2.69 11.79
N ASP A 118 -17.54 1.70 11.96
CA ASP A 118 -17.90 0.39 12.49
C ASP A 118 -17.79 0.33 14.03
N GLY A 119 -17.30 1.39 14.69
CA GLY A 119 -17.08 1.42 16.13
C GLY A 119 -15.95 0.50 16.60
N ASN A 120 -15.02 0.14 15.71
CA ASN A 120 -13.90 -0.75 16.02
C ASN A 120 -12.71 0.07 16.55
N ASN A 121 -12.56 0.13 17.87
CA ASN A 121 -11.51 0.92 18.52
C ASN A 121 -10.10 0.35 18.26
N ASP A 122 -9.93 -0.97 18.21
CA ASP A 122 -8.63 -1.60 17.99
C ASP A 122 -8.11 -1.25 16.58
N ALA A 123 -8.94 -1.43 15.55
CA ALA A 123 -8.56 -1.10 14.18
C ALA A 123 -8.33 0.41 13.97
N LYS A 124 -9.02 1.24 14.76
CA LYS A 124 -8.83 2.70 14.78
C LYS A 124 -7.45 3.05 15.35
N GLU A 125 -7.12 2.54 16.53
CA GLU A 125 -5.83 2.76 17.20
C GLU A 125 -4.68 2.29 16.32
N GLU A 126 -4.76 1.07 15.78
CA GLU A 126 -3.74 0.54 14.88
C GLU A 126 -3.48 1.44 13.66
N ALA A 127 -4.55 1.99 13.07
CA ALA A 127 -4.43 2.86 11.90
C ALA A 127 -3.86 4.25 12.25
N GLU A 128 -4.20 4.79 13.42
CA GLU A 128 -3.67 6.07 13.91
C GLU A 128 -2.17 5.96 14.24
N GLU A 129 -1.80 4.95 15.01
CA GLU A 129 -0.42 4.70 15.42
C GLU A 129 0.47 4.36 14.21
N LEU A 130 -0.01 3.56 13.25
CA LEU A 130 0.76 3.28 12.04
C LEU A 130 1.03 4.57 11.26
N LYS A 131 0.04 5.46 11.13
CA LYS A 131 0.24 6.76 10.46
C LYS A 131 1.27 7.63 11.17
N MET A 132 1.35 7.54 12.50
CA MET A 132 2.38 8.21 13.29
C MET A 132 3.77 7.66 12.95
N LEU A 133 3.95 6.34 12.94
CA LEU A 133 5.21 5.70 12.52
C LEU A 133 5.60 6.03 11.07
N MET A 134 4.63 6.04 10.15
CA MET A 134 4.85 6.47 8.76
C MET A 134 5.38 7.91 8.68
N THR A 135 4.99 8.78 9.60
CA THR A 135 5.46 10.18 9.63
C THR A 135 6.85 10.29 10.24
N MET A 136 7.12 9.52 11.30
CA MET A 136 8.36 9.60 12.07
C MET A 136 9.52 8.87 11.40
N GLU A 137 9.27 7.67 10.87
CA GLU A 137 10.35 6.72 10.55
C GLU A 137 10.46 6.39 9.05
N TRP A 138 9.38 6.56 8.27
CA TRP A 138 9.37 6.10 6.86
C TRP A 138 10.53 6.65 6.03
N SER A 139 10.82 7.95 6.18
CA SER A 139 11.88 8.59 5.40
C SER A 139 13.27 8.03 5.73
N VAL A 140 13.50 7.62 6.98
CA VAL A 140 14.77 7.06 7.44
C VAL A 140 14.89 5.60 7.01
N ARG A 141 13.81 4.83 7.11
CA ARG A 141 13.80 3.39 6.84
C ARG A 141 13.71 3.03 5.37
N VAL A 142 13.08 3.88 4.56
CA VAL A 142 12.77 3.53 3.16
C VAL A 142 13.33 4.59 2.21
N SER A 143 13.05 5.88 2.43
CA SER A 143 13.46 6.93 1.48
C SER A 143 14.97 7.20 1.44
N LYS A 144 15.73 6.83 2.48
CA LYS A 144 17.20 6.94 2.49
C LYS A 144 17.92 5.70 1.95
N LEU A 145 17.23 4.56 1.89
CA LEU A 145 17.81 3.27 1.49
C LEU A 145 17.45 2.85 0.07
N ALA A 146 16.40 3.44 -0.51
CA ALA A 146 15.96 3.29 -1.90
C ALA A 146 16.61 4.34 -2.81
#